data_AF-A0A9W6X4H0-F1
#
_entry.id   AF-A0A9W6X4H0-F1
#
_cell.length_a   1.000
_cell.length_b   1.000
_cell.length_c   1.000
_cell.angle_alpha   90.00
_cell.angle_beta   90.00
_cell.angle_gamma   90.00
#
_symmetry.space_group_name_H-M   'P 1'
#
loop_
_entity.id
_entity.type
_entity.pdbx_description
1 polymer ?
#
loop_
_entity_poly.entity_id
_entity_poly.type
_entity_poly.pdbx_seq_one_letter_code
_entity_poly.pdbx_strand_id
1 'polypeptide(L)'
;MELLQLHGELQPDRIRAWLDELGDGATPWDDDDDVDIGTTEPDIRELMVKLLRTYRDLINAQGACPPASTLNVQHHIDTGDAAPIMMRRRL
;
A
#
# COMPACT_ATOMS: atom_id res chain seq x y z
N MET A 1 -16.24 14.40 3.44
CA MET A 1 -15.09 13.67 2.86
C MET A 1 -15.46 13.43 1.41
N GLU A 2 -15.04 14.30 0.50
CA GLU A 2 -15.27 14.10 -0.94
C GLU A 2 -14.30 13.01 -1.39
N LEU A 3 -14.81 11.77 -1.41
CA LEU A 3 -14.19 10.70 -2.18
C LEU A 3 -14.13 11.23 -3.62
N LEU A 4 -12.95 11.33 -4.23
CA LEU A 4 -12.80 11.74 -5.63
C LEU A 4 -13.90 11.06 -6.45
N GLN A 5 -14.69 11.83 -7.20
CA GLN A 5 -15.66 11.29 -8.15
C GLN A 5 -14.89 10.56 -9.26
N LEU A 6 -14.48 9.33 -8.98
CA LEU A 6 -13.88 8.40 -9.92
C LEU A 6 -14.99 7.92 -10.84
N HIS A 7 -15.16 8.64 -11.95
CA HIS A 7 -16.17 8.39 -12.97
C HIS A 7 -16.04 6.96 -13.51
N GLY A 8 -16.85 6.03 -12.99
CA GLY A 8 -16.91 4.63 -13.45
C GLY A 8 -15.63 3.80 -13.24
N GLU A 9 -14.57 4.35 -12.67
CA GLU A 9 -13.31 3.63 -12.46
C GLU A 9 -13.38 2.63 -11.32
N LEU A 10 -14.28 2.88 -10.37
CA LEU A 10 -14.56 1.99 -9.25
C LEU A 10 -15.71 1.01 -9.54
N GLN A 11 -16.06 0.77 -10.80
CA GLN A 11 -17.04 -0.27 -11.12
C GLN A 11 -16.48 -1.65 -10.75
N PRO A 12 -17.24 -2.50 -10.04
CA PRO A 12 -16.76 -3.79 -9.54
C PRO A 12 -16.13 -4.68 -10.62
N ASP A 13 -16.72 -4.75 -11.81
CA ASP A 13 -16.21 -5.57 -12.91
C ASP A 13 -14.87 -5.05 -13.44
N ARG A 14 -14.70 -3.72 -13.49
CA ARG A 14 -13.43 -3.10 -13.90
C ARG A 14 -12.36 -3.31 -12.84
N ILE A 15 -12.70 -3.21 -11.56
CA ILE A 15 -11.78 -3.52 -10.46
C ILE A 15 -11.38 -5.00 -10.53
N ARG A 16 -12.32 -5.94 -10.76
CA ARG A 16 -12.01 -7.37 -10.88
C ARG A 16 -11.00 -7.64 -11.99
N ALA A 17 -11.25 -7.10 -13.18
CA ALA A 17 -10.38 -7.26 -14.34
C ALA A 17 -8.98 -6.66 -14.07
N TRP A 18 -8.93 -5.47 -13.48
CA TRP A 18 -7.67 -4.84 -13.09
C TRP A 18 -6.88 -5.66 -12.05
N LEU A 19 -7.57 -6.25 -11.06
CA LEU A 19 -6.94 -7.13 -10.07
C LEU A 19 -6.37 -8.41 -10.69
N ASP A 20 -7.02 -8.95 -11.73
CA ASP A 20 -6.51 -10.11 -12.47
C ASP A 20 -5.23 -9.79 -13.28
N GLU A 21 -5.10 -8.55 -13.75
CA GLU A 21 -3.88 -8.08 -14.45
C GLU A 21 -2.72 -7.80 -13.48
N LEU A 22 -3.03 -7.41 -12.25
CA LEU A 22 -2.03 -6.93 -11.29
C LEU A 22 -1.18 -8.06 -10.68
N GLY A 23 -1.68 -9.29 -10.65
CA GLY A 23 -0.91 -10.46 -10.18
C GLY A 23 -1.76 -11.56 -9.55
N ASP A 24 -1.15 -12.39 -8.71
CA ASP A 24 -1.82 -13.54 -8.09
C ASP A 24 -2.76 -13.13 -6.94
N GLY A 25 -4.03 -12.95 -7.28
CA GLY A 25 -5.13 -12.79 -6.32
C GLY A 25 -5.81 -14.10 -5.89
N ALA A 26 -5.34 -15.25 -6.37
CA ALA A 26 -6.02 -16.54 -6.19
C ALA A 26 -5.47 -17.36 -5.04
N THR A 27 -4.14 -17.37 -4.85
CA THR A 27 -3.53 -18.14 -3.75
C THR A 27 -3.83 -17.49 -2.40
N PRO A 28 -4.44 -18.22 -1.44
CA PRO A 28 -4.72 -17.71 -0.10
C PRO A 28 -3.46 -17.55 0.76
N TRP A 29 -3.60 -16.80 1.85
CA TRP A 29 -2.64 -16.78 2.96
C TRP A 29 -3.03 -17.75 4.07
N ASP A 30 -2.11 -18.04 4.99
CA ASP A 30 -2.39 -18.92 6.13
C ASP A 30 -3.45 -18.32 7.09
N ASP A 31 -3.46 -17.00 7.25
CA ASP A 31 -4.39 -16.25 8.13
C ASP A 31 -5.41 -15.39 7.33
N ASP A 32 -5.71 -15.77 6.09
CA ASP A 32 -6.52 -14.98 5.15
C ASP A 32 -7.98 -14.81 5.61
N ASP A 33 -8.49 -15.78 6.37
CA ASP A 33 -9.84 -15.77 6.91
C ASP A 33 -9.99 -14.78 8.09
N ASP A 34 -8.90 -14.45 8.78
CA ASP A 34 -8.86 -13.55 9.93
C ASP A 34 -8.75 -12.06 9.55
N VAL A 35 -8.66 -11.75 8.25
CA VAL A 35 -8.56 -10.37 7.76
C VAL A 35 -9.88 -9.62 8.02
N ASP A 36 -9.81 -8.61 8.89
CA ASP A 36 -10.90 -7.65 9.13
C ASP A 36 -10.82 -6.49 8.11
N ILE A 37 -11.83 -6.41 7.26
CA ILE A 37 -11.94 -5.40 6.18
C ILE A 37 -12.89 -4.26 6.58
N GLY A 38 -13.52 -4.35 7.76
CA GLY A 38 -14.47 -3.34 8.24
C GLY A 38 -15.78 -3.28 7.46
N THR A 39 -16.05 -4.26 6.58
CA THR A 39 -17.33 -4.43 5.88
C THR A 39 -17.81 -5.87 5.97
N THR A 40 -19.13 -6.05 6.09
CA THR A 40 -19.79 -7.35 6.05
C THR A 40 -20.33 -7.70 4.66
N GLU A 41 -20.18 -6.82 3.67
CA GLU A 41 -20.64 -7.06 2.31
C GLU A 41 -19.70 -8.07 1.61
N PRO A 42 -20.21 -9.25 1.21
CA PRO A 42 -19.36 -10.36 0.77
C PRO A 42 -18.58 -10.03 -0.51
N ASP A 43 -19.21 -9.34 -1.47
CA ASP A 43 -18.59 -8.99 -2.74
C ASP A 43 -17.44 -7.99 -2.55
N ILE A 44 -17.61 -7.02 -1.65
CA ILE A 44 -16.55 -6.05 -1.34
C ILE A 44 -15.42 -6.72 -0.56
N ARG A 45 -15.75 -7.61 0.39
CA ARG A 45 -14.75 -8.39 1.13
C ARG A 45 -13.90 -9.22 0.17
N GLU A 46 -14.51 -9.90 -0.79
CA GLU A 46 -13.81 -10.69 -1.81
C GLU A 46 -12.82 -9.82 -2.61
N LEU A 47 -13.25 -8.64 -3.07
CA LEU A 47 -12.39 -7.71 -3.82
C LEU A 47 -11.21 -7.23 -3.00
N MET A 48 -11.42 -6.90 -1.73
CA MET A 48 -10.37 -6.41 -0.85
C MET A 48 -9.38 -7.52 -0.48
N VAL A 49 -9.84 -8.75 -0.22
CA VAL A 49 -8.95 -9.91 -0.03
C VAL A 49 -8.14 -10.19 -1.30
N LYS A 50 -8.77 -10.15 -2.48
CA LYS A 50 -8.09 -10.34 -3.76
C LYS A 50 -7.01 -9.27 -3.98
N LEU A 51 -7.32 -8.00 -3.73
CA LEU A 51 -6.37 -6.89 -3.77
C LEU A 51 -5.16 -7.16 -2.86
N LEU A 52 -5.43 -7.49 -1.61
CA LEU A 52 -4.42 -7.78 -0.60
C LEU A 52 -3.50 -8.93 -1.04
N ARG A 53 -4.06 -10.03 -1.54
CA ARG A 53 -3.31 -11.16 -2.12
C ARG A 53 -2.41 -10.73 -3.28
N THR A 54 -2.92 -9.90 -4.19
CA THR A 54 -2.14 -9.41 -5.32
C THR A 54 -0.97 -8.53 -4.86
N TYR A 55 -1.14 -7.80 -3.76
CA TYR A 55 -0.09 -7.00 -3.14
C TYR A 55 0.82 -7.79 -2.16
N ARG A 56 0.75 -9.12 -2.11
CA ARG A 56 1.56 -9.94 -1.18
C ARG A 56 3.04 -9.63 -1.23
N ASP A 57 3.60 -9.35 -2.41
CA ASP A 57 5.04 -9.05 -2.59
C ASP A 57 5.40 -7.64 -2.11
N LEU A 58 4.41 -6.76 -1.99
CA LEU A 58 4.54 -5.42 -1.43
C LEU A 58 4.44 -5.45 0.10
N ILE A 59 3.62 -6.37 0.64
CA ILE A 59 3.45 -6.62 2.08
C ILE A 59 4.63 -7.42 2.65
N ASN A 60 5.14 -8.37 1.87
CA ASN A 60 6.41 -9.03 2.12
C ASN A 60 7.50 -7.99 1.92
N ALA A 61 7.82 -7.24 2.97
CA ALA A 61 8.95 -6.34 3.01
C ALA A 61 10.17 -7.08 2.47
N GLN A 62 10.52 -6.85 1.21
CA GLN A 62 11.83 -7.19 0.70
C GLN A 62 12.80 -6.53 1.67
N GLY A 63 13.60 -7.34 2.37
CA GLY A 63 14.24 -7.03 3.65
C GLY A 63 15.21 -5.86 3.71
N ALA A 64 15.17 -4.96 2.74
CA ALA A 64 15.78 -3.65 2.80
C ALA A 64 14.79 -2.62 2.26
N CYS A 65 14.04 -1.96 3.16
CA CYS A 65 13.96 -0.51 2.98
C CYS A 65 15.43 -0.06 3.03
N PRO A 66 16.03 0.38 1.91
CA PRO A 66 17.42 0.78 1.93
C PRO A 66 17.54 1.81 3.06
N PRO A 67 18.56 1.72 3.94
CA PRO A 67 18.75 2.77 4.93
C PRO A 67 18.73 4.10 4.18
N ALA A 68 18.10 5.14 4.75
CA ALA A 68 17.85 6.40 4.04
C ALA A 68 19.11 6.99 3.35
N SER A 69 20.30 6.55 3.77
CA SER A 69 21.60 6.79 3.14
C SER A 69 21.84 6.17 1.75
N THR A 70 21.01 5.23 1.28
CA THR A 70 21.23 4.48 0.01
C THR A 70 20.36 5.00 -1.13
N LEU A 71 19.33 5.79 -0.81
CA LEU A 71 18.57 6.51 -1.82
C LEU A 71 19.40 7.74 -2.23
N ASN A 72 19.75 7.84 -3.52
CA ASN A 72 20.40 9.02 -4.09
C ASN A 72 19.37 10.16 -4.26
N VAL A 73 18.70 10.50 -3.16
CA VAL A 73 17.63 11.48 -3.07
C VAL A 73 18.13 12.58 -2.16
N GLN A 74 18.37 13.76 -2.73
CA GLN A 74 18.73 14.93 -1.96
C GLN A 74 17.45 15.56 -1.40
N HIS A 75 17.16 15.28 -0.12
CA HIS A 75 16.09 15.96 0.59
C HIS A 75 16.53 17.40 0.93
N HIS A 76 16.08 18.38 0.15
CA HIS A 76 16.17 19.79 0.54
C HIS A 76 15.12 20.07 1.61
N ILE A 77 15.55 20.17 2.86
CA ILE A 77 14.68 20.57 3.97
C ILE A 77 14.80 22.08 4.12
N ASP A 78 13.84 22.80 3.55
CA ASP A 78 13.80 24.26 3.69
C ASP A 78 13.35 24.62 5.11
N THR A 79 14.32 25.01 5.95
CA THR A 79 14.08 25.40 7.34
C THR A 79 13.90 26.91 7.50
N GLY A 80 13.95 27.69 6.41
CA GLY A 80 13.94 29.14 6.49
C GLY A 80 15.07 29.65 7.39
N ASP A 81 14.74 30.49 8.37
CA ASP A 81 15.70 30.99 9.38
C ASP A 81 15.87 30.04 10.58
N ALA A 82 15.17 28.90 10.61
CA ALA A 82 15.28 27.95 11.71
C ALA A 82 16.59 27.15 11.62
N ALA A 83 17.19 26.85 12.77
CA ALA A 83 18.39 26.04 12.83
C ALA A 83 18.13 24.65 12.21
N PRO A 84 19.04 24.12 11.36
CA PRO A 84 18.88 22.81 10.76
C PRO A 84 18.67 21.71 11.81
N ILE A 85 17.71 20.82 11.58
CA ILE A 85 17.48 19.66 12.45
C ILE A 85 18.63 18.68 12.27
N MET A 86 19.63 18.77 13.13
CA MET A 86 20.77 17.86 13.16
C MET A 86 20.33 16.51 13.72
N MET A 87 20.55 15.42 12.99
CA MET A 87 20.32 14.07 13.52
C MET A 87 21.23 13.82 14.73
N ARG A 88 20.66 13.25 15.81
CA ARG A 88 21.43 12.84 16.99
C ARG A 88 22.49 11.82 16.57
N ARG A 89 23.78 12.10 16.88
CA ARG A 89 24.85 11.11 16.75
C ARG A 89 24.59 9.99 17.76
N ARG A 90 24.49 8.76 17.28
CA ARG A 90 24.57 7.58 18.15
C ARG A 90 26.05 7.39 18.48
N LEU A 91 26.40 7.53 19.76
CA LEU A 91 27.70 7.12 20.30
C LEU A 91 27.68 5.62 20.58
#